data_AF-A0A935ZGR6-F1
#
_entry.id   AF-A0A935ZGR6-F1
#
_cell.length_a   1.000
_cell.length_b   1.000
_cell.length_c   1.000
_cell.angle_alpha   90.00
_cell.angle_beta   90.00
_cell.angle_gamma   90.00
#
_symmetry.space_group_name_H-M   'P 1'
#
loop_
_entity.id
_entity.type
_entity.pdbx_description
1 polymer ?
#
loop_
_entity_poly.entity_id
_entity_poly.type
_entity_poly.pdbx_seq_one_letter_code
_entity_poly.pdbx_strand_id
1 'polypeptide(L)'
;MRSLLATSSLAHFLPLPVVALVLAAAGCSPRASEPKLALPVGTTPIPPVAAPAVEFDDADPSALALFRPELSPYGAWVDDPVAGTVFVPRADEVGEGFVPYASHGHFAYREVGGTPDYVWVSDVAWGWVTFHYGRWTYLARRGAWAWVPGRRYSGAWVTFRVGEGCERGPGSECVLGWGPSAPHVAWHGEEPVRRPASTSLFVYARAADLFDEDLSAKLLRGDALERAAGRSRIAGSAPRAEELGLTRVSPPPVYDADLRKAWLYATPESAHTMSLGPFVGARPLRTFVAGGPRYVRPVDR
;
A
#
# COMPACT_ATOMS: atom_id res chain seq x y z
N MET A 1 22.82 51.40 -42.27
CA MET A 1 23.84 51.51 -43.34
C MET A 1 25.01 50.61 -42.97
N ARG A 2 25.52 49.92 -43.99
CA ARG A 2 26.70 49.04 -44.03
C ARG A 2 27.83 49.53 -43.11
N SER A 3 28.38 48.68 -42.24
CA SER A 3 29.32 47.58 -42.52
C SER A 3 30.75 48.10 -42.74
N LEU A 4 31.68 47.17 -42.53
CA LEU A 4 33.10 47.15 -42.87
C LEU A 4 34.02 47.49 -41.69
N LEU A 5 34.65 46.48 -41.07
CA LEU A 5 35.78 45.69 -41.60
C LEU A 5 36.99 46.64 -41.80
N ALA A 6 38.21 46.33 -41.41
CA ALA A 6 38.86 45.04 -41.51
C ALA A 6 40.24 45.13 -40.81
N THR A 7 40.67 44.00 -40.26
CA THR A 7 42.01 43.38 -40.46
C THR A 7 43.25 44.22 -40.15
N SER A 8 44.16 43.73 -39.31
CA SER A 8 45.32 42.85 -39.67
C SER A 8 46.52 43.50 -38.95
N SER A 9 47.64 42.89 -38.59
CA SER A 9 48.28 41.61 -38.87
C SER A 9 49.45 41.49 -37.89
N LEU A 10 49.85 40.25 -37.65
CA LEU A 10 51.13 39.70 -37.18
C LEU A 10 52.32 40.64 -36.89
N ALA A 11 53.09 40.32 -35.83
CA ALA A 11 54.47 39.80 -35.98
C ALA A 11 55.06 39.37 -34.62
N HIS A 12 55.78 38.25 -34.65
CA HIS A 12 56.56 37.66 -33.56
C HIS A 12 57.84 38.45 -33.27
N PHE A 13 58.21 38.61 -32.00
CA PHE A 13 59.62 38.74 -31.56
C PHE A 13 59.78 38.22 -30.11
N LEU A 14 60.70 37.27 -29.93
CA LEU A 14 61.38 36.93 -28.66
C LEU A 14 62.82 37.44 -28.80
N PRO A 15 63.48 37.97 -27.75
CA PRO A 15 64.16 37.11 -26.77
C PRO A 15 64.27 37.66 -25.31
N LEU A 16 64.73 36.76 -24.41
CA LEU A 16 65.20 36.94 -23.01
C LEU A 16 66.34 38.01 -22.84
N PRO A 17 66.83 38.41 -21.63
CA PRO A 17 66.70 37.82 -20.27
C PRO A 17 66.50 38.80 -19.07
N VAL A 18 66.15 38.20 -17.92
CA VAL A 18 66.46 38.52 -16.50
C VAL A 18 66.67 39.99 -16.07
N VAL A 19 65.72 40.51 -15.27
CA VAL A 19 65.98 41.49 -14.19
C VAL A 19 65.15 41.10 -12.96
N ALA A 20 65.82 41.00 -11.82
CA ALA A 20 65.25 40.71 -10.52
C ALA A 20 64.70 41.97 -9.84
N LEU A 21 63.94 41.71 -8.76
CA LEU A 21 63.54 42.60 -7.66
C LEU A 21 62.07 43.05 -7.68
N VAL A 22 61.31 42.63 -6.66
CA VAL A 22 60.49 43.49 -5.78
C VAL A 22 59.95 42.63 -4.62
N LEU A 23 60.14 43.14 -3.40
CA LEU A 23 59.56 42.65 -2.14
C LEU A 23 58.03 42.74 -2.16
N ALA A 24 57.35 41.74 -1.62
CA ALA A 24 55.95 41.86 -1.22
C ALA A 24 55.79 41.42 0.24
N ALA A 25 55.62 42.43 1.11
CA ALA A 25 55.03 42.28 2.43
C ALA A 25 53.59 42.81 2.38
N ALA A 26 52.73 42.17 3.18
CA ALA A 26 51.46 42.67 3.72
C ALA A 26 50.33 43.02 2.74
N GLY A 27 49.47 42.01 2.48
CA GLY A 27 48.06 42.21 2.15
C GLY A 27 47.20 41.61 3.25
N CYS A 28 46.67 42.46 4.13
CA CYS A 28 45.75 42.13 5.21
C CYS A 28 44.34 41.88 4.63
N SER A 29 43.67 40.80 5.02
CA SER A 29 42.24 40.57 4.71
C SER A 29 41.49 40.26 6.01
N PRO A 30 40.39 40.96 6.35
CA PRO A 30 39.68 40.73 7.61
C PRO A 30 38.62 39.64 7.49
N ARG A 31 38.74 38.67 8.40
CA ARG A 31 37.72 37.83 9.06
C ARG A 31 36.25 37.95 8.61
N ALA A 32 35.72 36.81 8.15
CA ALA A 32 34.35 36.39 8.42
C ALA A 32 34.39 34.98 9.05
N SER A 33 33.57 34.79 10.08
CA SER A 33 33.61 33.75 11.10
C SER A 33 33.34 32.33 10.59
N GLU A 34 34.01 31.34 11.20
CA GLU A 34 33.82 29.90 10.98
C GLU A 34 32.38 29.40 11.26
N PRO A 35 32.02 28.25 10.67
CA PRO A 35 31.40 27.21 11.47
C PRO A 35 32.25 25.92 11.49
N LYS A 36 32.67 25.61 12.71
CA LYS A 36 33.03 24.30 13.30
C LYS A 36 32.74 23.06 12.42
N LEU A 37 33.81 22.37 12.00
CA LEU A 37 33.76 21.01 11.47
C LEU A 37 32.96 20.11 12.43
N ALA A 38 31.85 19.55 11.95
CA ALA A 38 31.19 18.42 12.59
C ALA A 38 32.01 17.15 12.30
N LEU A 39 32.31 16.39 13.35
CA LEU A 39 33.04 15.13 13.31
C LEU A 39 32.41 14.13 12.33
N PRO A 40 33.20 13.25 11.68
CA PRO A 40 32.65 12.15 10.89
C PRO A 40 31.86 11.21 11.82
N VAL A 41 30.55 11.11 11.59
CA VAL A 41 29.69 10.14 12.26
C VAL A 41 30.05 8.74 11.73
N GLY A 42 30.21 7.79 12.66
CA GLY A 42 30.98 6.57 12.49
C GLY A 42 30.56 5.64 11.35
N THR A 43 31.56 5.21 10.58
CA THR A 43 31.55 3.92 9.87
C THR A 43 32.03 2.84 10.85
N THR A 44 31.13 1.95 11.26
CA THR A 44 31.51 0.71 11.94
C THR A 44 31.96 -0.33 10.90
N PRO A 45 33.10 -1.03 11.08
CA PRO A 45 33.57 -2.10 10.19
C PRO A 45 32.87 -3.44 10.45
N ILE A 46 31.78 -3.44 11.22
CA ILE A 46 30.96 -4.62 11.45
C ILE A 46 30.12 -4.81 10.18
N PRO A 47 30.20 -5.96 9.46
CA PRO A 47 29.24 -6.24 8.39
C PRO A 47 27.83 -6.14 8.98
N PRO A 48 26.80 -5.67 8.25
CA PRO A 48 25.46 -5.53 8.81
C PRO A 48 25.06 -6.85 9.46
N VAL A 49 25.00 -6.84 10.80
CA VAL A 49 24.54 -7.97 11.57
C VAL A 49 23.07 -8.14 11.21
N ALA A 50 22.78 -9.25 10.53
CA ALA A 50 21.53 -10.01 10.53
C ALA A 50 20.19 -9.26 10.40
N ALA A 51 19.55 -9.50 9.25
CA ALA A 51 18.10 -9.62 8.99
C ALA A 51 17.16 -8.43 9.30
N PRO A 52 16.19 -8.12 8.41
CA PRO A 52 15.06 -7.25 8.76
C PRO A 52 14.31 -7.81 9.97
N ALA A 53 13.79 -6.93 10.84
CA ALA A 53 13.23 -7.31 12.12
C ALA A 53 11.70 -7.56 12.04
N VAL A 54 11.33 -8.85 12.06
CA VAL A 54 10.03 -9.44 12.43
C VAL A 54 8.80 -8.75 11.83
N GLU A 55 8.40 -9.19 10.62
CA GLU A 55 7.01 -9.07 10.19
C GLU A 55 6.11 -9.70 11.26
N PHE A 56 5.14 -8.95 11.79
CA PHE A 56 4.19 -9.53 12.76
C PHE A 56 3.41 -10.66 12.08
N ASP A 57 3.46 -11.85 12.68
CA ASP A 57 2.80 -13.06 12.18
C ASP A 57 1.30 -13.02 12.53
N ASP A 58 0.47 -13.67 11.71
CA ASP A 58 -0.93 -13.91 12.07
C ASP A 58 -1.07 -14.82 13.30
N ALA A 59 -0.02 -15.55 13.69
CA ALA A 59 0.07 -16.32 14.93
C ALA A 59 0.59 -15.51 16.15
N ASP A 60 0.70 -14.19 16.07
CA ASP A 60 1.09 -13.34 17.21
C ASP A 60 -0.09 -13.11 18.18
N PRO A 61 0.00 -13.60 19.45
CA PRO A 61 -1.10 -13.54 20.41
C PRO A 61 -1.48 -12.11 20.83
N SER A 62 -0.60 -11.12 20.60
CA SER A 62 -0.95 -9.72 20.83
C SER A 62 -2.13 -9.24 19.97
N ALA A 63 -2.48 -9.95 18.88
CA ALA A 63 -3.69 -9.69 18.10
C ALA A 63 -4.94 -9.66 18.99
N LEU A 64 -5.07 -10.65 19.89
CA LEU A 64 -6.23 -10.78 20.76
C LEU A 64 -6.28 -9.61 21.76
N ALA A 65 -5.19 -9.35 22.46
CA ALA A 65 -5.14 -8.29 23.47
C ALA A 65 -5.38 -6.89 22.87
N LEU A 66 -4.84 -6.62 21.68
CA LEU A 66 -4.96 -5.31 21.03
C LEU A 66 -6.33 -5.08 20.39
N PHE A 67 -6.89 -6.09 19.72
CA PHE A 67 -8.09 -5.90 18.90
C PHE A 67 -9.39 -6.25 19.63
N ARG A 68 -9.34 -7.05 20.71
CA ARG A 68 -10.53 -7.38 21.48
C ARG A 68 -11.26 -6.16 22.03
N PRO A 69 -10.61 -5.16 22.66
CA PRO A 69 -11.27 -3.95 23.13
C PRO A 69 -11.88 -3.12 21.99
N GLU A 70 -11.21 -3.05 20.84
CA GLU A 70 -11.64 -2.26 19.68
C GLU A 70 -12.87 -2.85 18.99
N LEU A 71 -13.00 -4.19 18.97
CA LEU A 71 -14.09 -4.88 18.29
C LEU A 71 -15.30 -5.18 19.18
N SER A 72 -15.10 -5.33 20.50
CA SER A 72 -16.17 -5.71 21.44
C SER A 72 -17.45 -4.86 21.38
N PRO A 73 -17.41 -3.54 21.09
CA PRO A 73 -18.65 -2.75 20.95
C PRO A 73 -19.54 -3.14 19.76
N TYR A 74 -18.97 -3.78 18.73
CA TYR A 74 -19.62 -3.98 17.43
C TYR A 74 -20.04 -5.43 17.17
N GLY A 75 -19.80 -6.34 18.11
CA GLY A 75 -19.93 -7.78 17.89
C GLY A 75 -19.73 -8.60 19.14
N ALA A 76 -19.67 -9.91 18.94
CA ALA A 76 -19.40 -10.88 19.99
C ALA A 76 -18.10 -11.62 19.70
N TRP A 77 -17.33 -11.84 20.75
CA TRP A 77 -16.22 -12.80 20.72
C TRP A 77 -16.75 -14.18 21.04
N VAL A 78 -16.48 -15.13 20.16
CA VAL A 78 -17.04 -16.48 20.17
C VAL A 78 -15.92 -17.49 20.07
N ASP A 79 -15.94 -18.50 20.92
CA ASP A 79 -15.09 -19.69 20.76
C ASP A 79 -15.80 -20.69 19.86
N ASP A 80 -15.38 -20.76 18.59
CA ASP A 80 -15.84 -21.78 17.65
C ASP A 80 -14.92 -23.01 17.71
N PRO A 81 -15.45 -24.24 17.75
CA PRO A 81 -14.62 -25.45 17.88
C PRO A 81 -13.70 -25.70 16.69
N VAL A 82 -13.94 -25.08 15.52
CA VAL A 82 -13.12 -25.24 14.31
C VAL A 82 -12.28 -23.99 14.05
N ALA A 83 -12.89 -22.80 14.11
CA ALA A 83 -12.21 -21.54 13.81
C ALA A 83 -11.47 -20.93 15.03
N GLY A 84 -11.71 -21.45 16.23
CA GLY A 84 -11.13 -20.93 17.46
C GLY A 84 -11.82 -19.67 17.96
N THR A 85 -11.09 -18.85 18.71
CA THR A 85 -11.51 -17.53 19.18
C THR A 85 -11.69 -16.59 17.99
N VAL A 86 -12.94 -16.21 17.70
CA VAL A 86 -13.29 -15.35 16.57
C VAL A 86 -14.19 -14.19 16.99
N PHE A 87 -14.16 -13.12 16.23
CA PHE A 87 -15.10 -12.00 16.34
C PHE A 87 -16.23 -12.15 15.32
N VAL A 88 -17.48 -12.03 15.76
CA VAL A 88 -18.67 -12.05 14.89
C VAL A 88 -19.36 -10.68 15.02
N PRO A 89 -19.42 -9.86 13.95
CA PRO A 89 -20.11 -8.57 14.00
C PRO A 89 -21.62 -8.79 14.21
N ARG A 90 -22.29 -7.86 14.90
CA ARG A 90 -23.75 -7.94 15.09
C ARG A 90 -24.48 -7.61 13.79
N ALA A 91 -25.58 -8.30 13.52
CA ALA A 91 -26.35 -8.12 12.29
C ALA A 91 -26.96 -6.72 12.15
N ASP A 92 -27.21 -5.99 13.24
CA ASP A 92 -27.66 -4.59 13.18
C ASP A 92 -26.53 -3.59 12.89
N GLU A 93 -25.26 -3.99 13.07
CA GLU A 93 -24.09 -3.19 12.67
C GLU A 93 -23.77 -3.33 11.18
N VAL A 94 -23.94 -4.53 10.61
CA VAL A 94 -23.50 -4.83 9.24
C VAL A 94 -24.61 -5.30 8.28
N GLY A 95 -25.82 -5.51 8.77
CA GLY A 95 -26.91 -6.14 8.02
C GLY A 95 -26.76 -7.66 7.90
N GLU A 96 -27.88 -8.35 7.65
CA GLU A 96 -27.92 -9.82 7.52
C GLU A 96 -27.16 -10.35 6.29
N GLY A 97 -27.01 -9.51 5.25
CA GLY A 97 -26.33 -9.85 4.00
C GLY A 97 -24.85 -9.47 3.97
N PHE A 98 -24.22 -9.21 5.12
CA PHE A 98 -22.82 -8.78 5.19
C PHE A 98 -21.89 -9.78 4.50
N VAL A 99 -21.02 -9.26 3.62
CA VAL A 99 -19.93 -10.03 3.02
C VAL A 99 -18.64 -9.19 3.10
N PRO A 100 -17.57 -9.70 3.74
CA PRO A 100 -16.30 -8.98 3.84
C PRO A 100 -15.71 -8.68 2.46
N TYR A 101 -15.15 -7.47 2.30
CA TYR A 101 -14.64 -6.95 1.04
C TYR A 101 -15.70 -6.83 -0.06
N ALA A 102 -16.98 -6.74 0.29
CA ALA A 102 -18.07 -6.55 -0.68
C ALA A 102 -19.22 -5.68 -0.15
N SER A 103 -19.38 -5.61 1.17
CA SER A 103 -20.32 -4.74 1.88
C SER A 103 -19.58 -3.66 2.66
N HIS A 104 -20.20 -2.48 2.81
CA HIS A 104 -19.72 -1.36 3.65
C HIS A 104 -18.28 -0.93 3.32
N GLY A 105 -18.03 -0.68 2.04
CA GLY A 105 -16.76 -0.17 1.56
C GLY A 105 -16.55 -0.47 0.08
N HIS A 106 -15.37 -0.12 -0.38
CA HIS A 106 -14.95 -0.28 -1.77
C HIS A 106 -13.44 -0.53 -1.84
N PHE A 107 -12.98 -1.02 -2.99
CA PHE A 107 -11.54 -1.07 -3.23
C PHE A 107 -11.02 0.28 -3.67
N ALA A 108 -9.83 0.62 -3.18
CA ALA A 108 -8.92 1.54 -3.81
C ALA A 108 -7.69 0.76 -4.29
N TYR A 109 -6.88 1.39 -5.13
CA TYR A 109 -5.72 0.74 -5.73
C TYR A 109 -4.53 1.67 -5.77
N ARG A 110 -3.37 1.12 -5.47
CA ARG A 110 -2.08 1.75 -5.75
C ARG A 110 -1.10 0.70 -6.24
N GLU A 111 -0.05 1.16 -6.90
CA GLU A 111 1.12 0.33 -7.16
C GLU A 111 2.25 0.79 -6.26
N VAL A 112 2.97 -0.17 -5.67
CA VAL A 112 4.13 0.13 -4.86
C VAL A 112 5.31 -0.73 -5.28
N GLY A 113 6.41 -0.07 -5.65
CA GLY A 113 7.60 -0.78 -6.14
C GLY A 113 7.30 -1.66 -7.36
N GLY A 114 6.29 -1.29 -8.15
CA GLY A 114 5.78 -2.10 -9.26
C GLY A 114 4.92 -3.30 -8.86
N THR A 115 4.47 -3.40 -7.60
CA THR A 115 3.55 -4.47 -7.13
C THR A 115 2.15 -3.89 -6.91
N PRO A 116 1.09 -4.55 -7.42
CA PRO A 116 -0.30 -4.18 -7.12
C PRO A 116 -0.61 -4.22 -5.63
N ASP A 117 -1.24 -3.18 -5.12
CA ASP A 117 -1.73 -3.09 -3.74
C ASP A 117 -3.19 -2.63 -3.75
N TYR A 118 -4.09 -3.61 -3.62
CA TYR A 118 -5.52 -3.37 -3.43
C TYR A 118 -5.76 -3.07 -1.96
N VAL A 119 -6.38 -1.93 -1.70
CA VAL A 119 -6.69 -1.47 -0.35
C VAL A 119 -8.19 -1.42 -0.18
N TRP A 120 -8.71 -2.07 0.86
CA TRP A 120 -10.13 -1.91 1.20
C TRP A 120 -10.33 -0.60 1.96
N VAL A 121 -11.21 0.27 1.47
CA VAL A 121 -11.67 1.46 2.17
C VAL A 121 -13.00 1.11 2.82
N SER A 122 -13.03 1.07 4.14
CA SER A 122 -14.17 0.60 4.92
C SER A 122 -15.07 1.74 5.37
N ASP A 123 -16.39 1.52 5.33
CA ASP A 123 -17.38 2.46 5.87
C ASP A 123 -17.75 2.15 7.34
N VAL A 124 -17.33 0.99 7.86
CA VAL A 124 -17.52 0.63 9.28
C VAL A 124 -16.33 1.05 10.14
N ALA A 125 -16.62 1.65 11.31
CA ALA A 125 -15.63 2.26 12.21
C ALA A 125 -14.57 1.30 12.80
N TRP A 126 -14.82 -0.01 12.74
CA TRP A 126 -13.90 -1.06 13.19
C TRP A 126 -13.17 -1.74 12.03
N GLY A 127 -13.46 -1.33 10.79
CA GLY A 127 -12.91 -1.94 9.58
C GLY A 127 -11.40 -1.78 9.44
N TRP A 128 -10.83 -0.72 10.04
CA TRP A 128 -9.38 -0.53 10.13
C TRP A 128 -8.66 -1.75 10.73
N VAL A 129 -9.33 -2.52 11.61
CA VAL A 129 -8.82 -3.78 12.12
C VAL A 129 -9.07 -4.89 11.12
N THR A 130 -10.34 -5.20 10.88
CA THR A 130 -10.72 -6.51 10.33
C THR A 130 -10.51 -6.66 8.83
N PHE A 131 -10.35 -5.56 8.10
CA PHE A 131 -10.03 -5.60 6.67
C PHE A 131 -8.53 -5.52 6.37
N HIS A 132 -7.71 -5.17 7.37
CA HIS A 132 -6.26 -5.02 7.21
C HIS A 132 -5.44 -6.00 8.04
N TYR A 133 -6.03 -6.56 9.08
CA TYR A 133 -5.44 -7.55 9.98
C TYR A 133 -6.32 -8.79 10.05
N GLY A 134 -5.73 -9.92 10.44
CA GLY A 134 -6.45 -11.19 10.58
C GLY A 134 -7.09 -11.67 9.28
N ARG A 135 -8.00 -12.65 9.36
CA ARG A 135 -8.69 -13.22 8.19
C ARG A 135 -10.16 -13.47 8.48
N TRP A 136 -10.99 -13.32 7.46
CA TRP A 136 -12.39 -13.71 7.54
C TRP A 136 -12.59 -15.18 7.19
N THR A 137 -13.54 -15.81 7.87
CA THR A 137 -14.03 -17.15 7.57
C THR A 137 -15.54 -17.21 7.72
N TYR A 138 -16.19 -18.11 7.00
CA TYR A 138 -17.64 -18.27 7.07
C TYR A 138 -17.99 -19.45 7.98
N LEU A 139 -18.73 -19.18 9.06
CA LEU A 139 -19.17 -20.20 10.00
C LEU A 139 -20.50 -20.79 9.53
N ALA A 140 -20.45 -21.83 8.70
CA ALA A 140 -21.64 -22.44 8.08
C ALA A 140 -22.75 -22.81 9.08
N ARG A 141 -22.40 -23.33 10.27
CA ARG A 141 -23.37 -23.68 11.33
C ARG A 141 -24.09 -22.47 11.93
N ARG A 142 -23.49 -21.28 11.85
CA ARG A 142 -24.05 -20.02 12.34
C ARG A 142 -24.68 -19.19 11.23
N GLY A 143 -24.38 -19.49 9.97
CA GLY A 143 -24.82 -18.70 8.83
C GLY A 143 -24.23 -17.28 8.83
N ALA A 144 -23.01 -17.10 9.35
CA ALA A 144 -22.42 -15.78 9.56
C ALA A 144 -20.91 -15.76 9.27
N TRP A 145 -20.42 -14.60 8.85
CA TRP A 145 -18.99 -14.33 8.78
C TRP A 145 -18.40 -14.09 10.16
N ALA A 146 -17.20 -14.62 10.36
CA ALA A 146 -16.41 -14.42 11.56
C ALA A 146 -14.99 -14.03 11.21
N TRP A 147 -14.40 -13.16 12.02
CA TRP A 147 -13.04 -12.68 11.86
C TRP A 147 -12.12 -13.40 12.84
N VAL A 148 -11.06 -13.99 12.30
CA VAL A 148 -9.98 -14.65 13.03
C VAL A 148 -8.84 -13.63 13.25
N PRO A 149 -8.42 -13.40 14.50
CA PRO A 149 -7.33 -12.46 14.80
C PRO A 149 -5.99 -12.81 14.14
N GLY A 150 -5.23 -11.78 13.78
CA GLY A 150 -3.85 -11.88 13.32
C GLY A 150 -3.20 -10.50 13.30
N ARG A 151 -1.86 -10.42 13.39
CA ARG A 151 -1.14 -9.13 13.45
C ARG A 151 -0.52 -8.69 12.13
N ARG A 152 -0.57 -9.54 11.09
CA ARG A 152 0.01 -9.20 9.79
C ARG A 152 -0.87 -8.20 9.06
N TYR A 153 -0.29 -7.08 8.65
CA TYR A 153 -0.97 -6.04 7.88
C TYR A 153 -1.01 -6.38 6.38
N SER A 154 -2.12 -6.05 5.70
CA SER A 154 -2.24 -5.93 4.24
C SER A 154 -3.25 -4.84 3.88
N GLY A 155 -3.14 -4.25 2.68
CA GLY A 155 -4.17 -3.36 2.13
C GLY A 155 -5.54 -4.03 2.06
N ALA A 156 -5.56 -5.31 1.70
CA ALA A 156 -6.71 -6.19 1.83
C ALA A 156 -6.23 -7.64 1.89
N TRP A 157 -6.90 -8.49 2.67
CA TRP A 157 -6.63 -9.93 2.69
C TRP A 157 -7.59 -10.67 1.78
N VAL A 158 -7.34 -10.59 0.47
CA VAL A 158 -8.20 -11.19 -0.55
C VAL A 158 -7.43 -12.13 -1.48
N THR A 159 -8.12 -13.17 -1.92
CA THR A 159 -7.72 -14.04 -3.02
C THR A 159 -8.55 -13.67 -4.23
N PHE A 160 -7.88 -13.40 -5.35
CA PHE A 160 -8.55 -13.08 -6.60
C PHE A 160 -8.83 -14.31 -7.44
N ARG A 161 -9.90 -14.24 -8.21
CA ARG A 161 -10.20 -15.13 -9.33
C ARG A 161 -10.37 -14.30 -10.58
N VAL A 162 -9.67 -14.69 -11.64
CA VAL A 162 -9.82 -14.07 -12.96
C VAL A 162 -10.79 -14.91 -13.79
N GLY A 163 -11.84 -14.26 -14.28
CA GLY A 163 -12.86 -14.85 -15.14
C GLY A 163 -12.56 -14.64 -16.63
N GLU A 164 -13.53 -15.02 -17.46
CA GLU A 164 -13.49 -14.75 -18.89
C GLU A 164 -13.36 -13.25 -19.17
N GLY A 165 -12.71 -12.90 -20.27
CA GLY A 165 -12.54 -11.51 -20.70
C GLY A 165 -11.24 -10.88 -20.22
N CYS A 166 -10.77 -11.19 -19.01
CA CYS A 166 -9.61 -10.50 -18.43
C CYS A 166 -8.30 -10.63 -19.21
N GLU A 167 -8.11 -11.71 -19.98
CA GLU A 167 -6.92 -11.88 -20.84
C GLU A 167 -7.05 -11.20 -22.21
N ARG A 168 -8.24 -10.73 -22.59
CA ARG A 168 -8.53 -10.17 -23.92
C ARG A 168 -8.17 -8.68 -24.02
N GLY A 169 -7.69 -8.08 -22.94
CA GLY A 169 -7.24 -6.69 -22.88
C GLY A 169 -8.36 -5.67 -22.66
N PRO A 170 -8.03 -4.38 -22.79
CA PRO A 170 -8.95 -3.27 -22.51
C PRO A 170 -10.24 -3.33 -23.33
N GLY A 171 -11.37 -3.03 -22.70
CA GLY A 171 -12.71 -3.02 -23.34
C GLY A 171 -13.40 -4.39 -23.40
N SER A 172 -12.75 -5.45 -22.91
CA SER A 172 -13.40 -6.74 -22.69
C SER A 172 -14.29 -6.71 -21.45
N GLU A 173 -15.36 -7.51 -21.44
CA GLU A 173 -16.20 -7.74 -20.25
C GLU A 173 -15.45 -8.64 -19.25
N CYS A 174 -14.31 -8.18 -18.73
CA CYS A 174 -13.58 -8.88 -17.69
C CYS A 174 -14.44 -8.97 -16.43
N VAL A 175 -14.72 -10.21 -16.00
CA VAL A 175 -15.37 -10.49 -14.72
C VAL A 175 -14.30 -10.92 -13.73
N LEU A 176 -14.20 -10.19 -12.63
CA LEU A 176 -13.27 -10.47 -11.55
C LEU A 176 -14.05 -11.06 -10.37
N GLY A 177 -13.53 -12.13 -9.80
CA GLY A 177 -13.96 -12.66 -8.52
C GLY A 177 -12.95 -12.33 -7.43
N TRP A 178 -13.43 -12.14 -6.21
CA TRP A 178 -12.56 -12.04 -5.05
C TRP A 178 -13.27 -12.55 -3.81
N GLY A 179 -12.49 -12.97 -2.84
CA GLY A 179 -12.99 -13.46 -1.56
C GLY A 179 -11.93 -13.31 -0.49
N PRO A 180 -12.29 -13.33 0.80
CA PRO A 180 -11.30 -13.28 1.85
C PRO A 180 -10.30 -14.42 1.72
N SER A 181 -9.01 -14.11 1.81
CA SER A 181 -7.99 -15.14 1.96
C SER A 181 -8.26 -15.92 3.24
N ALA A 182 -8.24 -17.24 3.17
CA ALA A 182 -8.62 -18.06 4.31
C ALA A 182 -7.62 -17.92 5.48
N PRO A 183 -8.10 -18.04 6.73
CA PRO A 183 -7.22 -18.14 7.89
C PRO A 183 -6.34 -19.39 7.80
N HIS A 184 -5.11 -19.24 8.29
CA HIS A 184 -4.16 -20.34 8.47
C HIS A 184 -3.78 -20.55 9.95
N VAL A 185 -4.46 -19.83 10.84
CA VAL A 185 -4.36 -19.92 12.30
C VAL A 185 -5.78 -20.02 12.84
N ALA A 186 -5.96 -20.79 13.90
CA ALA A 186 -7.14 -20.79 14.76
C ALA A 186 -6.65 -20.61 16.21
N TRP A 187 -7.36 -19.82 17.01
CA TRP A 187 -6.96 -19.50 18.38
C TRP A 187 -7.69 -20.38 19.39
N HIS A 188 -6.98 -21.03 20.31
CA HIS A 188 -7.58 -21.73 21.44
C HIS A 188 -7.17 -20.99 22.71
N GLY A 189 -8.02 -20.03 23.14
CA GLY A 189 -7.57 -19.01 24.08
C GLY A 189 -6.53 -18.09 23.42
N GLU A 190 -5.34 -17.99 24.00
CA GLU A 190 -4.19 -17.25 23.45
C GLU A 190 -3.20 -18.15 22.69
N GLU A 191 -3.51 -19.44 22.53
CA GLU A 191 -2.63 -20.39 21.83
C GLU A 191 -2.98 -20.44 20.33
N PRO A 192 -2.04 -20.13 19.42
CA PRO A 192 -2.26 -20.23 17.99
C PRO A 192 -2.05 -21.66 17.49
N VAL A 193 -3.04 -22.22 16.80
CA VAL A 193 -2.92 -23.51 16.10
C VAL A 193 -2.94 -23.26 14.60
N ARG A 194 -1.86 -23.61 13.90
CA ARG A 194 -1.80 -23.49 12.44
C ARG A 194 -2.70 -24.54 11.79
N ARG A 195 -3.46 -24.13 10.78
CA ARG A 195 -4.40 -24.96 10.03
C ARG A 195 -4.15 -24.81 8.53
N PRO A 196 -4.41 -25.86 7.73
CA PRO A 196 -4.53 -25.69 6.28
C PRO A 196 -5.56 -24.60 5.97
N ALA A 197 -5.29 -23.80 4.95
CA ALA A 197 -6.22 -22.79 4.48
C ALA A 197 -7.59 -23.43 4.15
N SER A 198 -8.66 -22.85 4.66
CA SER A 198 -10.02 -23.24 4.30
C SER A 198 -10.40 -22.72 2.90
N THR A 199 -11.53 -23.20 2.36
CA THR A 199 -12.02 -22.69 1.07
C THR A 199 -12.59 -21.29 1.23
N SER A 200 -12.12 -20.34 0.43
CA SER A 200 -12.69 -19.00 0.33
C SER A 200 -14.03 -19.01 -0.41
N LEU A 201 -14.98 -18.22 0.07
CA LEU A 201 -16.18 -17.87 -0.70
C LEU A 201 -15.86 -16.63 -1.55
N PHE A 202 -16.35 -16.61 -2.79
CA PHE A 202 -16.06 -15.56 -3.75
C PHE A 202 -17.32 -14.80 -4.14
N VAL A 203 -17.20 -13.48 -4.21
CA VAL A 203 -18.13 -12.60 -4.91
C VAL A 203 -17.53 -12.20 -6.26
N TYR A 204 -18.36 -11.69 -7.16
CA TYR A 204 -17.93 -11.36 -8.53
C TYR A 204 -18.57 -10.06 -8.98
N ALA A 205 -17.83 -9.26 -9.75
CA ALA A 205 -18.32 -8.08 -10.45
C ALA A 205 -17.57 -7.91 -11.77
N ARG A 206 -18.02 -6.98 -12.62
CA ARG A 206 -17.22 -6.54 -13.76
C ARG A 206 -16.01 -5.77 -13.23
N ALA A 207 -14.84 -5.95 -13.82
CA ALA A 207 -13.63 -5.26 -13.38
C ALA A 207 -13.76 -3.73 -13.46
N ALA A 208 -14.54 -3.22 -14.42
CA ALA A 208 -14.85 -1.80 -14.55
C ALA A 208 -15.60 -1.21 -13.35
N ASP A 209 -16.29 -2.04 -12.57
CA ASP A 209 -17.08 -1.63 -11.40
C ASP A 209 -16.31 -1.82 -10.08
N LEU A 210 -15.08 -2.38 -10.11
CA LEU A 210 -14.35 -2.80 -8.90
C LEU A 210 -14.07 -1.67 -7.90
N PHE A 211 -13.91 -0.45 -8.42
CA PHE A 211 -13.58 0.75 -7.64
C PHE A 211 -14.79 1.69 -7.49
N ASP A 212 -16.00 1.21 -7.80
CA ASP A 212 -17.23 1.96 -7.54
C ASP A 212 -17.46 2.01 -6.01
N GLU A 213 -17.84 3.19 -5.49
CA GLU A 213 -18.09 3.38 -4.06
C GLU A 213 -19.27 2.54 -3.57
N ASP A 214 -20.24 2.21 -4.44
CA ASP A 214 -21.31 1.25 -4.16
C ASP A 214 -21.04 -0.10 -4.84
N LEU A 215 -19.87 -0.67 -4.56
CA LEU A 215 -19.44 -1.98 -5.09
C LEU A 215 -20.47 -3.09 -4.80
N SER A 216 -21.16 -3.00 -3.67
CA SER A 216 -22.16 -3.97 -3.22
C SER A 216 -23.34 -4.11 -4.20
N ALA A 217 -23.75 -3.00 -4.82
CA ALA A 217 -24.80 -2.98 -5.83
C ALA A 217 -24.32 -3.59 -7.16
N LYS A 218 -23.01 -3.58 -7.43
CA LYS A 218 -22.40 -4.06 -8.68
C LYS A 218 -22.14 -5.56 -8.72
N LEU A 219 -22.31 -6.24 -7.59
CA LEU A 219 -22.06 -7.68 -7.49
C LEU A 219 -23.03 -8.47 -8.40
N LEU A 220 -22.46 -9.42 -9.14
CA LEU A 220 -23.21 -10.40 -9.93
C LEU A 220 -24.03 -11.30 -9.00
N ARG A 221 -25.23 -11.67 -9.47
CA ARG A 221 -26.19 -12.54 -8.74
C ARG A 221 -26.82 -13.54 -9.71
N GLY A 222 -27.41 -14.61 -9.18
CA GLY A 222 -28.08 -15.66 -9.95
C GLY A 222 -27.19 -16.28 -11.04
N ASP A 223 -27.75 -16.55 -12.22
CA ASP A 223 -27.07 -17.19 -13.34
C ASP A 223 -25.77 -16.48 -13.78
N ALA A 224 -25.68 -15.16 -13.61
CA ALA A 224 -24.46 -14.42 -13.94
C ALA A 224 -23.32 -14.77 -12.98
N LEU A 225 -23.63 -14.87 -11.69
CA LEU A 225 -22.68 -15.31 -10.65
C LEU A 225 -22.25 -16.76 -10.89
N GLU A 226 -23.19 -17.66 -11.14
CA GLU A 226 -22.89 -19.09 -11.35
C GLU A 226 -21.99 -19.30 -12.58
N ARG A 227 -22.27 -18.60 -13.69
CA ARG A 227 -21.40 -18.61 -14.87
C ARG A 227 -20.01 -18.05 -14.58
N ALA A 228 -19.91 -16.92 -13.88
CA ALA A 228 -18.63 -16.33 -13.52
C ALA A 228 -17.80 -17.26 -12.61
N ALA A 229 -18.45 -17.89 -11.63
CA ALA A 229 -17.81 -18.84 -10.73
C ALA A 229 -17.28 -20.07 -11.49
N GLY A 230 -18.12 -20.68 -12.33
CA GLY A 230 -17.78 -21.87 -13.10
C GLY A 230 -16.70 -21.65 -14.16
N ARG A 231 -16.47 -20.41 -14.60
CA ARG A 231 -15.50 -20.06 -15.66
C ARG A 231 -14.32 -19.22 -15.18
N SER A 232 -14.19 -19.02 -13.88
CA SER A 232 -13.05 -18.32 -13.30
C SER A 232 -12.03 -19.28 -12.73
N ARG A 233 -10.80 -18.82 -12.53
CA ARG A 233 -9.74 -19.55 -11.84
C ARG A 233 -9.06 -18.67 -10.82
N ILE A 234 -8.52 -19.27 -9.76
CA ILE A 234 -7.72 -18.55 -8.76
C ILE A 234 -6.51 -17.92 -9.46
N ALA A 235 -6.30 -16.63 -9.25
CA ALA A 235 -5.14 -15.92 -9.74
C ALA A 235 -3.92 -16.24 -8.86
N GLY A 236 -2.76 -16.49 -9.47
CA GLY A 236 -1.52 -16.75 -8.72
C GLY A 236 -0.97 -15.51 -8.00
N SER A 237 -1.37 -14.33 -8.44
CA SER A 237 -1.08 -13.02 -7.83
C SER A 237 -2.27 -12.09 -8.02
N ALA A 238 -2.30 -10.98 -7.28
CA ALA A 238 -3.28 -9.92 -7.52
C ALA A 238 -3.09 -9.38 -8.96
N PRO A 239 -4.18 -9.25 -9.75
CA PRO A 239 -4.08 -8.75 -11.12
C PRO A 239 -3.73 -7.27 -11.13
N ARG A 240 -2.98 -6.83 -12.14
CA ARG A 240 -2.72 -5.39 -12.34
C ARG A 240 -3.94 -4.69 -12.89
N ALA A 241 -4.06 -3.38 -12.64
CA ALA A 241 -5.17 -2.60 -13.16
C ALA A 241 -5.21 -2.63 -14.70
N GLU A 242 -4.05 -2.61 -15.35
CA GLU A 242 -3.91 -2.63 -16.82
C GLU A 242 -4.34 -3.98 -17.41
N GLU A 243 -4.06 -5.09 -16.71
CA GLU A 243 -4.52 -6.43 -17.10
C GLU A 243 -6.04 -6.52 -17.07
N LEU A 244 -6.68 -5.77 -16.17
CA LEU A 244 -8.13 -5.66 -16.09
C LEU A 244 -8.71 -4.64 -17.09
N GLY A 245 -7.88 -4.02 -17.92
CA GLY A 245 -8.30 -2.99 -18.87
C GLY A 245 -8.61 -1.63 -18.23
N LEU A 246 -8.16 -1.39 -17.00
CA LEU A 246 -8.38 -0.16 -16.25
C LEU A 246 -7.22 0.81 -16.49
N THR A 247 -7.52 2.02 -16.96
CA THR A 247 -6.51 3.03 -17.34
C THR A 247 -6.33 4.15 -16.31
N ARG A 248 -7.24 4.25 -15.33
CA ARG A 248 -7.14 5.17 -14.19
C ARG A 248 -7.63 4.45 -12.96
N VAL A 249 -6.79 4.48 -11.93
CA VAL A 249 -7.09 3.92 -10.62
C VAL A 249 -6.90 5.03 -9.61
N SER A 250 -7.94 5.31 -8.83
CA SER A 250 -7.87 6.29 -7.77
C SER A 250 -7.01 5.71 -6.65
N PRO A 251 -5.92 6.40 -6.24
CA PRO A 251 -5.19 6.00 -5.05
C PRO A 251 -6.13 6.07 -3.83
N PRO A 252 -5.89 5.27 -2.78
CA PRO A 252 -6.67 5.35 -1.56
C PRO A 252 -6.67 6.80 -1.02
N PRO A 253 -7.80 7.29 -0.48
CA PRO A 253 -7.91 8.64 0.02
C PRO A 253 -6.88 8.90 1.13
N VAL A 254 -6.04 9.91 0.92
CA VAL A 254 -4.90 10.28 1.78
C VAL A 254 -5.32 10.61 3.23
N TYR A 255 -6.59 10.93 3.45
CA TYR A 255 -7.12 11.37 4.74
C TYR A 255 -8.09 10.40 5.39
N ASP A 256 -8.18 9.17 4.88
CA ASP A 256 -8.98 8.16 5.54
C ASP A 256 -8.40 7.86 6.93
N ALA A 257 -9.17 8.21 7.97
CA ALA A 257 -8.72 8.15 9.35
C ALA A 257 -8.51 6.71 9.81
N ASP A 258 -9.28 5.78 9.25
CA ASP A 258 -9.28 4.36 9.58
C ASP A 258 -8.09 3.66 8.93
N LEU A 259 -7.80 3.92 7.65
CA LEU A 259 -6.57 3.48 7.00
C LEU A 259 -5.34 4.02 7.72
N ARG A 260 -5.35 5.30 8.10
CA ARG A 260 -4.25 5.88 8.89
C ARG A 260 -4.12 5.18 10.24
N LYS A 261 -5.24 4.88 10.92
CA LYS A 261 -5.23 4.15 12.19
C LYS A 261 -4.65 2.75 12.00
N ALA A 262 -5.10 2.01 10.99
CA ALA A 262 -4.53 0.71 10.63
C ALA A 262 -3.02 0.81 10.44
N TRP A 263 -2.55 1.78 9.66
CA TRP A 263 -1.11 1.95 9.41
C TRP A 263 -0.30 2.24 10.67
N LEU A 264 -0.85 2.99 11.64
CA LEU A 264 -0.16 3.26 12.91
C LEU A 264 0.03 2.00 13.77
N TYR A 265 -0.80 0.98 13.58
CA TYR A 265 -0.68 -0.31 14.27
C TYR A 265 0.20 -1.31 13.51
N ALA A 266 0.59 -0.99 12.27
CA ALA A 266 1.54 -1.74 11.46
C ALA A 266 2.99 -1.38 11.87
N THR A 267 3.94 -2.29 11.64
CA THR A 267 5.37 -1.96 11.81
C THR A 267 5.86 -1.07 10.66
N PRO A 268 6.98 -0.34 10.85
CA PRO A 268 7.64 0.37 9.76
C PRO A 268 7.96 -0.51 8.53
N GLU A 269 8.21 -1.81 8.73
CA GLU A 269 8.51 -2.78 7.66
C GLU A 269 7.27 -3.35 6.96
N SER A 270 6.16 -3.57 7.66
CA SER A 270 4.85 -3.87 7.01
C SER A 270 4.23 -2.62 6.35
N ALA A 271 4.72 -1.43 6.71
CA ALA A 271 4.49 -0.17 6.01
C ALA A 271 5.50 0.11 4.88
N HIS A 272 6.45 -0.79 4.57
CA HIS A 272 7.48 -0.55 3.53
C HIS A 272 6.96 -0.48 2.10
N THR A 273 5.67 -0.68 1.88
CA THR A 273 4.98 -0.22 0.67
C THR A 273 4.74 1.31 0.65
N MET A 274 5.55 2.12 1.35
CA MET A 274 5.36 3.58 1.40
C MET A 274 6.61 4.46 1.19
N SER A 275 7.85 3.95 1.18
CA SER A 275 9.02 4.85 1.19
C SER A 275 9.60 5.26 -0.17
N LEU A 276 9.00 4.88 -1.30
CA LEU A 276 9.51 5.25 -2.64
C LEU A 276 8.50 6.11 -3.40
N GLY A 277 8.09 7.23 -2.80
CA GLY A 277 7.78 8.42 -3.60
C GLY A 277 9.06 8.93 -4.29
N PRO A 278 8.96 9.67 -5.41
CA PRO A 278 10.14 10.19 -6.09
C PRO A 278 10.97 11.05 -5.12
N PHE A 279 12.26 10.75 -5.01
CA PHE A 279 13.21 11.52 -4.23
C PHE A 279 13.19 12.99 -4.69
N VAL A 280 12.79 13.90 -3.82
CA VAL A 280 13.11 15.33 -3.95
C VAL A 280 14.05 15.67 -2.79
N GLY A 281 15.23 16.19 -3.13
CA GLY A 281 16.44 16.14 -2.31
C GLY A 281 16.38 16.75 -0.91
N ALA A 282 17.25 16.20 -0.06
CA ALA A 282 17.89 16.76 1.14
C ALA A 282 17.19 17.93 1.86
N ARG A 283 16.08 17.65 2.57
CA ARG A 283 15.74 18.24 3.88
C ARG A 283 14.53 17.50 4.48
N PRO A 284 14.59 16.99 5.72
CA PRO A 284 13.43 16.35 6.34
C PRO A 284 12.44 17.43 6.80
N LEU A 285 11.25 17.46 6.20
CA LEU A 285 10.12 18.21 6.76
C LEU A 285 9.51 17.40 7.91
N ARG A 286 9.38 18.01 9.09
CA ARG A 286 8.76 17.44 10.32
C ARG A 286 7.23 17.43 10.29
N THR A 287 6.62 17.64 9.14
CA THR A 287 5.18 17.48 8.90
C THR A 287 5.07 16.88 7.50
N PHE A 288 4.76 15.59 7.45
CA PHE A 288 4.69 14.89 6.16
C PHE A 288 3.39 15.32 5.45
N VAL A 289 3.56 16.11 4.39
CA VAL A 289 2.54 16.43 3.40
C VAL A 289 2.73 15.46 2.24
N ALA A 290 1.75 14.61 1.97
CA ALA A 290 1.68 13.81 0.75
C ALA A 290 0.26 13.85 0.17
N GLY A 291 -0.11 14.97 -0.45
CA GLY A 291 -1.12 15.03 -1.51
C GLY A 291 -0.41 15.33 -2.84
N GLY A 292 -0.82 14.89 -4.02
CA GLY A 292 -2.00 14.17 -4.53
C GLY A 292 -1.78 13.97 -6.05
N PRO A 293 -2.79 13.70 -6.90
CA PRO A 293 -2.66 13.88 -8.34
C PRO A 293 -2.76 15.38 -8.73
N ARG A 294 -1.95 15.84 -9.71
CA ARG A 294 -2.16 17.12 -10.42
C ARG A 294 -2.21 16.88 -11.93
N TYR A 295 -3.37 17.12 -12.53
CA TYR A 295 -3.53 17.26 -13.97
C TYR A 295 -3.33 18.73 -14.36
N VAL A 296 -2.49 18.99 -15.38
CA VAL A 296 -2.37 20.32 -16.02
C VAL A 296 -3.13 20.26 -17.35
N ARG A 297 -3.90 21.31 -17.67
CA ARG A 297 -4.62 21.43 -18.95
C ARG A 297 -3.61 21.44 -20.11
N PRO A 298 -3.84 20.75 -21.24
CA PRO A 298 -3.10 21.04 -22.46
C PRO A 298 -3.40 22.49 -22.84
N VAL A 299 -2.35 23.29 -23.01
CA VAL A 299 -2.46 24.57 -23.70
C VAL A 299 -2.25 24.26 -25.18
N ASP A 300 -3.25 24.58 -26.00
CA ASP A 300 -3.15 24.52 -27.45
C ASP A 300 -1.97 25.36 -27.94
N ARG A 301 -1.06 24.73 -28.71
CA ARG A 301 -0.24 25.37 -29.74
C ARG A 301 0.02 24.40 -30.88
#